data_AF-A0AA96KWC6-F1
#
_entry.id   AF-A0AA96KWC6-F1
#
_cell.length_a   1.000
_cell.length_b   1.000
_cell.length_c   1.000
_cell.angle_alpha   90.00
_cell.angle_beta   90.00
_cell.angle_gamma   90.00
#
_symmetry.space_group_name_H-M   'P 1'
#
loop_
_entity.id
_entity.type
_entity.pdbx_description
1 polymer ?
#
loop_
_entity_poly.entity_id
_entity_poly.type
_entity_poly.pdbx_seq_one_letter_code
_entity_poly.pdbx_strand_id
1 'polypeptide(L)'
;MKLFMLKIGARPQGRLIEQHDVMFVIANSLSETIETVNQHWPAVKNNWHLDAWREVKRVGDYQILLSTDSFSKDGLSKDKALADSRFEDDRVDNKLDSQGKQLYFVNLGGYLPGQFEEFHYKTLVVAETLGKATAQVKKTAFYQDYTFDNIDIAKSGVATSHVDDKHQLDLDDIHCVADLLPKDVALTIQPLTEHEKNQLPDDALHIGYLSLKQIKTMID
;
A
#
# COMPACT_ATOMS: atom_id res chain seq x y z
N MET A 1 4.37 -3.25 19.00
CA MET A 1 3.67 -2.51 17.93
C MET A 1 4.18 -2.97 16.58
N LYS A 2 3.26 -3.28 15.66
CA LYS A 2 3.51 -3.87 14.34
C LYS A 2 2.70 -3.08 13.30
N LEU A 3 3.20 -3.04 12.07
CA LEU A 3 2.46 -2.51 10.91
C LEU A 3 1.77 -3.68 10.22
N PHE A 4 0.44 -3.68 10.19
CA PHE A 4 -0.35 -4.66 9.45
C PHE A 4 -0.82 -4.06 8.12
N MET A 5 -0.65 -4.82 7.04
CA MET A 5 -1.35 -4.57 5.77
C MET A 5 -2.47 -5.59 5.66
N LEU A 6 -3.71 -5.12 5.60
CA LEU A 6 -4.93 -5.94 5.63
C LEU A 6 -5.67 -5.80 4.31
N LYS A 7 -6.08 -6.90 3.68
CA LYS A 7 -7.10 -6.92 2.62
C LYS A 7 -8.39 -7.41 3.26
N ILE A 8 -9.38 -6.54 3.35
CA ILE A 8 -10.68 -6.86 3.92
C ILE A 8 -11.73 -7.05 2.83
N GLY A 9 -12.65 -7.97 3.06
CA GLY A 9 -13.82 -8.25 2.22
C GLY A 9 -15.11 -7.94 2.97
N ALA A 10 -16.01 -7.17 2.37
CA ALA A 10 -17.29 -6.81 2.97
C ALA A 10 -18.32 -6.41 1.93
N ARG A 11 -19.61 -6.52 2.29
CA ARG A 11 -20.71 -6.08 1.42
C ARG A 11 -21.51 -4.95 2.08
N PRO A 12 -21.14 -3.68 1.87
CA PRO A 12 -21.93 -2.55 2.32
C PRO A 12 -23.36 -2.59 1.77
N GLN A 13 -24.28 -1.97 2.51
CA GLN A 13 -25.69 -1.88 2.10
C GLN A 13 -25.81 -1.23 0.71
N GLY A 14 -26.61 -1.85 -0.18
CA GLY A 14 -26.83 -1.36 -1.53
C GLY A 14 -25.83 -1.85 -2.58
N ARG A 15 -24.80 -2.61 -2.20
CA ARG A 15 -23.86 -3.22 -3.16
C ARG A 15 -24.39 -4.56 -3.68
N LEU A 16 -24.26 -4.77 -4.99
CA LEU A 16 -24.68 -6.02 -5.66
C LEU A 16 -23.74 -7.19 -5.36
N ILE A 17 -22.46 -6.90 -5.21
CA ILE A 17 -21.40 -7.84 -4.90
C ILE A 17 -20.61 -7.35 -3.70
N GLU A 18 -19.76 -8.23 -3.18
CA GLU A 18 -18.78 -7.89 -2.17
C GLU A 18 -17.74 -6.89 -2.71
N GLN A 19 -17.26 -6.02 -1.83
CA GLN A 19 -16.20 -5.05 -2.09
C GLN A 19 -14.99 -5.40 -1.23
N HIS A 20 -13.82 -5.05 -1.75
CA HIS A 20 -12.56 -5.25 -1.04
C HIS A 20 -11.85 -3.92 -0.87
N ASP A 21 -11.11 -3.81 0.23
CA ASP A 21 -10.27 -2.65 0.51
C ASP A 21 -8.95 -3.08 1.15
N VAL A 22 -7.95 -2.21 1.10
CA VAL A 22 -6.64 -2.40 1.75
C VAL A 22 -6.46 -1.36 2.85
N MET A 23 -6.10 -1.82 4.05
CA MET A 23 -5.86 -0.95 5.19
C MET A 23 -4.49 -1.18 5.79
N PHE A 24 -3.85 -0.10 6.23
CA PHE A 24 -2.63 -0.14 7.03
C PHE A 24 -2.98 0.19 8.48
N VAL A 25 -2.71 -0.74 9.39
CA VAL A 25 -3.10 -0.63 10.80
C VAL A 25 -1.91 -0.88 11.72
N ILE A 26 -1.76 -0.01 12.71
CA ILE A 26 -0.78 -0.16 13.78
C ILE A 26 -1.43 -0.86 14.97
N ALA A 27 -0.90 -2.01 15.37
CA ALA A 27 -1.43 -2.80 16.49
C ALA A 27 -0.35 -3.72 17.09
N ASN A 28 -0.56 -4.30 18.27
CA ASN A 28 0.35 -5.33 18.80
C ASN A 28 -0.01 -6.74 18.33
N SER A 29 -1.29 -6.95 18.02
CA SER A 29 -1.84 -8.21 17.52
C SER A 29 -2.82 -7.95 16.36
N LEU A 30 -3.08 -8.97 15.55
CA LEU A 30 -4.08 -8.90 14.48
C LEU A 30 -5.47 -8.64 15.06
N SER A 31 -5.78 -9.18 16.25
CA SER A 31 -7.06 -8.99 16.91
C SER A 31 -7.34 -7.53 17.31
N GLU A 32 -6.30 -6.78 17.68
CA GLU A 32 -6.37 -5.36 17.98
C GLU A 32 -6.71 -4.50 16.75
N THR A 33 -6.54 -5.01 15.53
CA THR A 33 -6.86 -4.25 14.30
C THR A 33 -8.36 -4.06 14.07
N ILE A 34 -9.21 -4.88 14.70
CA ILE A 34 -10.65 -4.94 14.43
C ILE A 34 -11.33 -3.58 14.64
N GLU A 35 -11.00 -2.91 15.74
CA GLU A 35 -11.62 -1.62 16.07
C GLU A 35 -11.25 -0.55 15.04
N THR A 36 -9.97 -0.46 14.68
CA THR A 36 -9.49 0.46 13.64
C THR A 36 -10.17 0.22 12.30
N VAL A 37 -10.34 -1.05 11.88
CA VAL A 37 -11.05 -1.37 10.63
C VAL A 37 -12.52 -0.92 10.67
N ASN A 38 -13.21 -1.14 11.78
CA ASN A 38 -14.61 -0.72 11.94
C ASN A 38 -14.76 0.80 11.92
N GLN A 39 -13.78 1.53 12.47
CA GLN A 39 -13.75 2.99 12.43
C GLN A 39 -13.48 3.54 11.02
N HIS A 40 -12.63 2.86 10.23
CA HIS A 40 -12.34 3.27 8.86
C HIS A 40 -13.48 2.95 7.89
N TRP A 41 -14.18 1.82 8.06
CA TRP A 41 -15.29 1.43 7.19
C TRP A 41 -16.60 1.22 7.96
N PRO A 42 -17.20 2.27 8.55
CA PRO A 42 -18.40 2.13 9.38
C PRO A 42 -19.61 1.56 8.61
N ALA A 43 -19.64 1.70 7.29
CA ALA A 43 -20.69 1.18 6.42
C ALA A 43 -20.81 -0.35 6.45
N VAL A 44 -19.76 -1.08 6.85
CA VAL A 44 -19.80 -2.55 6.93
C VAL A 44 -20.36 -3.08 8.25
N LYS A 45 -20.60 -2.20 9.24
CA LYS A 45 -21.30 -2.54 10.51
C LYS A 45 -20.75 -3.80 11.21
N ASN A 46 -19.43 -3.90 11.33
CA ASN A 46 -18.72 -5.04 11.91
C ASN A 46 -19.02 -6.38 11.20
N ASN A 47 -19.38 -6.35 9.91
CA ASN A 47 -19.62 -7.52 9.09
C ASN A 47 -18.65 -7.53 7.89
N TRP A 48 -17.45 -8.04 8.16
CA TRP A 48 -16.36 -8.15 7.21
C TRP A 48 -15.47 -9.35 7.58
N HIS A 49 -14.56 -9.70 6.68
CA HIS A 49 -13.54 -10.72 6.90
C HIS A 49 -12.19 -10.27 6.32
N LEU A 50 -11.11 -10.93 6.70
CA LEU A 50 -9.82 -10.77 6.04
C LEU A 50 -9.67 -11.82 4.94
N ASP A 51 -9.34 -11.34 3.75
CA ASP A 51 -8.91 -12.17 2.63
C ASP A 51 -7.40 -12.38 2.60
N ALA A 52 -6.66 -11.37 3.03
CA ALA A 52 -5.22 -11.45 3.13
C ALA A 52 -4.72 -10.51 4.22
N TRP A 53 -3.62 -10.87 4.86
CA TRP A 53 -2.89 -9.95 5.72
C TRP A 53 -1.41 -10.29 5.77
N ARG A 54 -0.60 -9.31 6.18
CA ARG A 54 0.78 -9.51 6.59
C ARG A 54 1.19 -8.51 7.67
N GLU A 55 2.15 -8.90 8.48
CA GLU A 55 2.98 -7.94 9.22
C GLU A 55 4.04 -7.41 8.25
N VAL A 56 4.11 -6.09 8.09
CA VAL A 56 5.10 -5.42 7.23
C VAL A 56 6.38 -5.20 8.03
N LYS A 57 7.36 -6.09 7.85
CA LYS A 57 8.69 -6.01 8.48
C LYS A 57 9.80 -5.89 7.45
N ARG A 58 9.61 -6.42 6.24
CA ARG A 58 10.60 -6.39 5.16
C ARG A 58 9.95 -6.14 3.81
N VAL A 59 10.51 -5.17 3.07
CA VAL A 59 10.12 -4.88 1.68
C VAL A 59 11.38 -4.84 0.82
N GLY A 60 11.57 -5.90 0.03
CA GLY A 60 12.78 -6.07 -0.79
C GLY A 60 14.03 -6.16 0.08
N ASP A 61 14.97 -5.24 -0.14
CA ASP A 61 16.24 -5.17 0.59
C ASP A 61 16.19 -4.27 1.82
N TYR A 62 14.98 -3.94 2.32
CA TYR A 62 14.81 -3.01 3.42
C TYR A 62 13.98 -3.60 4.55
N GLN A 63 14.40 -3.32 5.79
CA GLN A 63 13.62 -3.53 6.99
C GLN A 63 12.76 -2.30 7.27
N ILE A 64 11.51 -2.54 7.67
CA ILE A 64 10.55 -1.53 8.07
C ILE A 64 10.43 -1.55 9.59
N LEU A 65 10.68 -0.41 10.22
CA LEU A 65 10.66 -0.25 11.67
C LEU A 65 9.68 0.85 12.06
N LEU A 66 9.08 0.70 13.24
CA LEU A 66 8.17 1.68 13.82
C LEU A 66 8.72 2.23 15.14
N SER A 67 8.51 3.52 15.40
CA SER A 67 8.76 4.12 16.71
C SER A 67 7.64 5.08 17.10
N THR A 68 7.45 5.29 18.40
CA THR A 68 6.48 6.25 18.98
C THR A 68 7.19 7.42 19.66
N ASP A 69 8.51 7.55 19.46
CA ASP A 69 9.27 8.62 20.07
C ASP A 69 8.72 9.95 19.54
N SER A 70 8.16 10.73 20.46
CA SER A 70 7.59 12.04 20.19
C SER A 70 8.62 12.85 19.42
N PHE A 71 8.31 13.22 18.17
CA PHE A 71 9.06 14.22 17.43
C PHE A 71 9.13 15.49 18.31
N SER A 72 10.24 15.68 19.00
CA SER A 72 10.61 16.97 19.55
C SER A 72 10.66 17.93 18.38
N LYS A 73 9.75 18.91 18.36
CA LYS A 73 9.48 19.86 17.27
C LYS A 73 10.66 20.78 16.89
N ASP A 74 11.86 20.53 17.40
CA ASP A 74 13.03 21.37 17.20
C ASP A 74 13.98 20.72 16.20
N GLY A 75 13.66 20.78 14.91
CA GLY A 75 14.55 20.22 13.90
C GLY A 75 14.10 20.27 12.44
N LEU A 76 13.04 21.01 12.06
CA LEU A 76 12.81 21.30 10.64
C LEU A 76 13.94 22.22 10.14
N SER A 77 15.02 21.63 9.63
CA SER A 77 15.90 22.35 8.72
C SER A 77 15.11 22.62 7.45
N LYS A 78 14.45 23.77 7.39
CA LYS A 78 14.27 24.49 6.13
C LYS A 78 15.68 24.67 5.58
N ASP A 79 16.08 23.84 4.62
CA ASP A 79 17.07 24.12 3.57
C ASP A 79 17.62 22.83 2.98
N LYS A 80 16.98 22.36 1.90
CA LYS A 80 17.62 22.00 0.62
C LYS A 80 16.56 21.49 -0.36
N ALA A 81 15.68 22.39 -0.78
CA ALA A 81 15.06 22.29 -2.09
C ALA A 81 16.14 22.69 -3.11
N LEU A 82 16.86 21.71 -3.67
CA LEU A 82 17.59 21.93 -4.92
C LEU A 82 16.65 21.54 -6.05
N ALA A 83 16.12 22.58 -6.67
CA ALA A 83 15.40 22.53 -7.93
C ALA A 83 16.27 21.88 -9.01
N ASP A 84 15.75 20.84 -9.64
CA ASP A 84 15.93 20.70 -11.08
C ASP A 84 14.58 20.38 -11.71
N SER A 85 13.97 21.43 -12.24
CA SER A 85 12.72 21.42 -12.96
C SER A 85 12.90 20.69 -14.29
N ARG A 86 12.21 19.56 -14.43
CA ARG A 86 11.53 19.05 -15.64
C ARG A 86 11.16 17.59 -15.41
N PHE A 87 10.00 17.34 -14.80
CA PHE A 87 9.02 16.27 -15.03
C PHE A 87 8.03 16.36 -13.86
N GLU A 88 6.80 16.78 -14.16
CA GLU A 88 5.74 17.09 -13.20
C GLU A 88 5.24 15.82 -12.49
N ASP A 89 5.58 15.67 -11.19
CA ASP A 89 4.68 15.32 -10.08
C ASP A 89 5.45 15.51 -8.76
N ASP A 90 5.44 16.75 -8.26
CA ASP A 90 6.17 17.22 -7.06
C ASP A 90 5.41 16.94 -5.75
N ARG A 91 4.84 15.74 -5.58
CA ARG A 91 4.49 15.27 -4.24
C ARG A 91 5.73 14.88 -3.46
N VAL A 92 6.38 15.90 -2.91
CA VAL A 92 7.41 15.74 -1.87
C VAL A 92 6.67 15.47 -0.56
N ASP A 93 6.27 14.23 -0.34
CA ASP A 93 5.65 13.79 0.90
C ASP A 93 6.67 13.99 2.05
N ASN A 94 6.32 14.87 3.00
CA ASN A 94 7.22 15.46 4.01
C ASN A 94 7.60 14.49 5.15
N LYS A 95 7.64 13.19 4.89
CA LYS A 95 8.08 12.15 5.83
C LYS A 95 9.14 11.25 5.21
N LEU A 96 10.13 11.85 4.56
CA LEU A 96 11.36 11.15 4.23
C LEU A 96 11.96 10.59 5.53
N ASP A 97 12.30 9.30 5.51
CA ASP A 97 13.11 8.76 6.59
C ASP A 97 14.51 9.40 6.59
N SER A 98 15.35 9.04 7.57
CA SER A 98 16.72 9.58 7.68
C SER A 98 17.62 9.27 6.47
N GLN A 99 17.16 8.44 5.52
CA GLN A 99 17.87 8.06 4.30
C GLN A 99 17.23 8.61 3.02
N GLY A 100 16.18 9.44 3.13
CA GLY A 100 15.50 9.99 1.97
C GLY A 100 14.61 8.97 1.24
N LYS A 101 14.16 7.90 1.93
CA LYS A 101 13.30 6.85 1.37
C LYS A 101 11.92 6.87 1.99
N GLN A 102 10.98 6.29 1.26
CA GLN A 102 9.59 6.13 1.65
C GLN A 102 9.08 4.75 1.25
N LEU A 103 8.10 4.26 2.00
CA LEU A 103 7.38 3.03 1.73
C LEU A 103 6.08 3.39 1.02
N TYR A 104 5.90 2.92 -0.22
CA TYR A 104 4.70 3.14 -1.00
C TYR A 104 3.88 1.86 -1.09
N PHE A 105 2.58 1.97 -0.84
CA PHE A 105 1.59 1.00 -1.29
C PHE A 105 1.16 1.35 -2.71
N VAL A 106 1.10 0.35 -3.58
CA VAL A 106 0.68 0.50 -4.97
C VAL A 106 -0.41 -0.52 -5.27
N ASN A 107 -1.53 -0.05 -5.79
CA ASN A 107 -2.62 -0.85 -6.33
C ASN A 107 -2.59 -0.71 -7.86
N LEU A 108 -1.97 -1.66 -8.56
CA LEU A 108 -1.90 -1.63 -10.02
C LEU A 108 -3.18 -2.20 -10.63
N GLY A 109 -3.90 -1.40 -11.41
CA GLY A 109 -4.99 -1.85 -12.28
C GLY A 109 -4.46 -2.38 -13.61
N GLY A 110 -5.13 -3.35 -14.21
CA GLY A 110 -4.76 -3.93 -15.51
C GLY A 110 -5.79 -4.90 -16.07
N TYR A 111 -5.65 -5.27 -17.34
CA TYR A 111 -6.68 -5.99 -18.08
C TYR A 111 -6.10 -7.15 -18.90
N LEU A 112 -6.90 -8.21 -19.08
CA LEU A 112 -6.57 -9.31 -19.99
C LEU A 112 -7.60 -9.42 -21.12
N PRO A 113 -7.18 -9.80 -22.35
CA PRO A 113 -8.10 -9.99 -23.46
C PRO A 113 -9.23 -10.96 -23.15
N GLY A 114 -10.47 -10.54 -23.41
CA GLY A 114 -11.66 -11.37 -23.24
C GLY A 114 -12.09 -11.61 -21.78
N GLN A 115 -11.42 -10.98 -20.81
CA GLN A 115 -11.85 -10.98 -19.41
C GLN A 115 -12.66 -9.71 -19.13
N PHE A 116 -13.80 -9.85 -18.45
CA PHE A 116 -14.68 -8.72 -18.13
C PHE A 116 -14.15 -7.84 -16.99
N GLU A 117 -13.05 -8.25 -16.37
CA GLU A 117 -12.62 -7.79 -15.06
C GLU A 117 -11.38 -6.90 -15.17
N GLU A 118 -11.19 -6.04 -14.17
CA GLU A 118 -9.97 -5.28 -13.97
C GLU A 118 -9.14 -5.91 -12.85
N PHE A 119 -8.04 -6.53 -13.26
CA PHE A 119 -7.14 -7.18 -12.33
C PHE A 119 -6.39 -6.14 -11.52
N HIS A 120 -6.17 -6.48 -10.26
CA HIS A 120 -5.46 -5.61 -9.34
C HIS A 120 -4.27 -6.32 -8.71
N TYR A 121 -3.08 -5.78 -8.93
CA TYR A 121 -1.85 -6.22 -8.28
C TYR A 121 -1.43 -5.23 -7.19
N LYS A 122 -1.59 -5.68 -5.95
CA LYS A 122 -1.29 -4.91 -4.74
C LYS A 122 0.14 -5.21 -4.29
N THR A 123 0.98 -4.20 -4.21
CA THR A 123 2.39 -4.38 -3.82
C THR A 123 2.90 -3.24 -2.92
N LEU A 124 4.02 -3.49 -2.25
CA LEU A 124 4.77 -2.47 -1.51
C LEU A 124 6.11 -2.26 -2.20
N VAL A 125 6.52 -0.99 -2.34
CA VAL A 125 7.84 -0.64 -2.88
C VAL A 125 8.52 0.41 -2.01
N VAL A 126 9.85 0.35 -1.93
CA VAL A 126 10.67 1.37 -1.29
C VAL A 126 11.33 2.21 -2.38
N ALA A 127 11.14 3.53 -2.31
CA ALA A 127 11.71 4.47 -3.28
C ALA A 127 11.94 5.85 -2.64
N GLU A 128 12.76 6.69 -3.26
CA GLU A 128 12.98 8.06 -2.77
C GLU A 128 11.82 9.00 -3.08
N THR A 129 11.12 8.76 -4.20
CA THR A 129 10.02 9.60 -4.68
C THR A 129 8.92 8.76 -5.29
N LEU A 130 7.73 9.34 -5.40
CA LEU A 130 6.59 8.75 -6.05
C LEU A 130 6.90 8.34 -7.50
N GLY A 131 7.51 9.25 -8.28
CA GLY A 131 7.93 8.95 -9.65
C GLY A 131 8.89 7.75 -9.77
N LYS A 132 9.78 7.55 -8.79
CA LYS A 132 10.66 6.37 -8.73
C LYS A 132 9.90 5.11 -8.33
N ALA A 133 8.96 5.19 -7.39
CA ALA A 133 8.08 4.08 -7.04
C ALA A 133 7.25 3.63 -8.27
N THR A 134 6.64 4.58 -8.97
CA THR A 134 5.91 4.37 -10.22
C THR A 134 6.80 3.73 -11.30
N ALA A 135 8.04 4.23 -11.47
CA ALA A 135 8.99 3.65 -12.42
C ALA A 135 9.42 2.21 -12.06
N GLN A 136 9.46 1.84 -10.79
CA GLN A 136 9.73 0.47 -10.36
C GLN A 136 8.56 -0.46 -10.71
N VAL A 137 7.32 -0.09 -10.37
CA VAL A 137 6.15 -0.95 -10.60
C VAL A 137 5.80 -1.13 -12.08
N LYS A 138 6.10 -0.13 -12.93
CA LYS A 138 5.97 -0.22 -14.39
C LYS A 138 6.84 -1.30 -15.04
N LYS A 139 7.86 -1.80 -14.32
CA LYS A 139 8.74 -2.90 -14.79
C LYS A 139 8.25 -4.28 -14.37
N THR A 140 7.17 -4.37 -13.59
CA THR A 140 6.63 -5.66 -13.14
C THR A 140 5.97 -6.40 -14.31
N ALA A 141 5.97 -7.74 -14.23
CA ALA A 141 5.26 -8.58 -15.19
C ALA A 141 3.78 -8.21 -15.28
N PHE A 142 3.14 -7.92 -14.13
CA PHE A 142 1.76 -7.47 -14.11
C PHE A 142 1.53 -6.24 -14.99
N TYR A 143 2.33 -5.18 -14.83
CA TYR A 143 2.15 -3.96 -15.62
C TYR A 143 2.29 -4.24 -17.13
N GLN A 144 3.23 -5.08 -17.51
CA GLN A 144 3.52 -5.40 -18.92
C GLN A 144 2.48 -6.34 -19.54
N ASP A 145 2.11 -7.40 -18.82
CA ASP A 145 1.28 -8.49 -19.33
C ASP A 145 -0.23 -8.15 -19.31
N TYR A 146 -0.63 -7.20 -18.47
CA TYR A 146 -2.02 -6.75 -18.32
C TYR A 146 -2.34 -5.47 -19.13
N THR A 147 -1.53 -5.21 -20.16
CA THR A 147 -1.73 -4.15 -21.14
C THR A 147 -1.97 -4.76 -22.52
N PHE A 148 -3.01 -4.33 -23.22
CA PHE A 148 -3.22 -4.72 -24.62
C PHE A 148 -4.02 -3.67 -25.41
N ASP A 149 -3.83 -3.70 -26.73
CA ASP A 149 -4.60 -2.87 -27.66
C ASP A 149 -5.91 -3.57 -28.03
N ASN A 150 -7.03 -2.87 -27.86
CA ASN A 150 -8.32 -3.34 -28.35
C ASN A 150 -8.40 -3.25 -29.89
N ILE A 151 -9.19 -4.15 -30.49
CA ILE A 151 -9.43 -4.14 -31.96
C ILE A 151 -10.13 -2.84 -32.40
N ASP A 152 -11.07 -2.33 -31.60
CA ASP A 152 -11.82 -1.10 -31.86
C ASP A 152 -11.61 -0.08 -30.73
N ILE A 153 -10.49 0.62 -30.78
CA ILE A 153 -10.08 1.63 -29.78
C ILE A 153 -11.12 2.75 -29.64
N ALA A 154 -11.84 3.10 -30.73
CA ALA A 154 -12.87 4.14 -30.66
C ALA A 154 -14.06 3.73 -29.79
N LYS A 155 -14.33 2.43 -29.65
CA LYS A 155 -15.42 1.90 -28.84
C LYS A 155 -15.02 1.62 -27.39
N SER A 156 -13.80 1.13 -27.16
CA SER A 156 -13.40 0.61 -25.84
C SER A 156 -12.16 1.27 -25.24
N GLY A 157 -11.56 2.25 -25.92
CA GLY A 157 -10.28 2.84 -25.50
C GLY A 157 -9.13 1.83 -25.52
N VAL A 158 -8.04 2.19 -24.86
CA VAL A 158 -6.86 1.34 -24.69
C VAL A 158 -6.92 0.69 -23.31
N ALA A 159 -6.69 -0.63 -23.25
CA ALA A 159 -6.63 -1.36 -22.00
C ALA A 159 -5.19 -1.36 -21.49
N THR A 160 -4.78 -0.28 -20.83
CA THR A 160 -3.42 -0.11 -20.31
C THR A 160 -3.40 -0.35 -18.81
N SER A 161 -2.44 -1.17 -18.35
CA SER A 161 -2.09 -1.24 -16.93
C SER A 161 -1.72 0.15 -16.43
N HIS A 162 -2.18 0.49 -15.25
CA HIS A 162 -1.97 1.82 -14.71
C HIS A 162 -1.71 1.80 -13.21
N VAL A 163 -0.91 2.78 -12.82
CA VAL A 163 -1.02 3.41 -11.50
C VAL A 163 -1.82 4.67 -11.82
N ASP A 164 -3.05 4.82 -11.33
CA ASP A 164 -3.90 5.93 -11.75
C ASP A 164 -3.28 7.27 -11.32
N ASP A 165 -2.61 7.92 -12.28
CA ASP A 165 -1.92 9.20 -12.17
C ASP A 165 -2.34 10.12 -13.34
N LYS A 166 -3.41 9.75 -14.05
CA LYS A 166 -3.78 10.45 -15.29
C LYS A 166 -5.29 10.41 -15.50
N HIS A 167 -5.91 11.50 -15.05
CA HIS A 167 -7.20 12.08 -15.49
C HIS A 167 -8.37 12.03 -14.48
N GLN A 168 -8.35 12.97 -13.53
CA GLN A 168 -9.49 13.77 -13.01
C GLN A 168 -10.76 13.07 -12.47
N LEU A 169 -10.77 11.75 -12.30
CA LEU A 169 -11.75 11.00 -11.52
C LEU A 169 -11.08 9.80 -10.86
N ASP A 170 -10.07 10.06 -10.04
CA ASP A 170 -9.83 9.46 -8.71
C ASP A 170 -8.36 9.69 -8.31
N LEU A 171 -8.14 9.93 -7.02
CA LEU A 171 -6.87 10.33 -6.45
C LEU A 171 -6.06 9.07 -6.09
N ASP A 172 -5.04 8.79 -6.90
CA ASP A 172 -3.78 8.15 -6.53
C ASP A 172 -3.86 6.72 -5.96
N ASP A 173 -3.86 5.72 -6.83
CA ASP A 173 -3.70 4.29 -6.49
C ASP A 173 -2.27 3.92 -6.00
N ILE A 174 -1.54 4.92 -5.52
CA ILE A 174 -0.23 4.83 -4.92
C ILE A 174 -0.15 5.76 -3.71
N HIS A 175 0.14 5.20 -2.55
CA HIS A 175 0.08 5.92 -1.27
C HIS A 175 1.39 5.78 -0.51
N CYS A 176 1.92 6.91 0.00
CA CYS A 176 2.95 6.86 1.02
C CYS A 176 2.35 6.27 2.31
N VAL A 177 2.84 5.10 2.73
CA VAL A 177 2.29 4.37 3.89
C VAL A 177 2.41 5.20 5.16
N ALA A 178 3.46 6.01 5.31
CA ALA A 178 3.66 6.87 6.47
C ALA A 178 2.56 7.93 6.65
N ASP A 179 1.87 8.31 5.58
CA ASP A 179 0.74 9.27 5.63
C ASP A 179 -0.57 8.61 6.03
N LEU A 180 -0.66 7.27 5.92
CA LEU A 180 -1.79 6.47 6.39
C LEU A 180 -1.70 6.14 7.89
N LEU A 181 -0.56 6.39 8.53
CA LEU A 181 -0.33 6.06 9.94
C LEU A 181 -0.77 7.19 10.89
N PRO A 182 -1.08 6.85 12.16
CA PRO A 182 -1.26 7.84 13.22
C PRO A 182 -0.07 8.81 13.31
N LYS A 183 -0.35 10.08 13.64
CA LYS A 183 0.65 11.17 13.64
C LYS A 183 1.78 10.99 14.66
N ASP A 184 1.56 10.19 15.68
CA ASP A 184 2.49 9.84 16.76
C ASP A 184 3.34 8.60 16.44
N VAL A 185 3.18 8.01 15.26
CA VAL A 185 3.98 6.88 14.80
C VAL A 185 4.93 7.33 13.69
N ALA A 186 6.22 7.08 13.88
CA ALA A 186 7.23 7.21 12.84
C ALA A 186 7.52 5.85 12.20
N LEU A 187 7.73 5.85 10.88
CA LEU A 187 8.19 4.70 10.11
C LEU A 187 9.63 4.99 9.64
N THR A 188 10.54 4.07 9.92
CA THR A 188 11.95 4.13 9.48
C THR A 188 12.25 2.98 8.53
N ILE A 189 13.04 3.23 7.49
CA ILE A 189 13.44 2.22 6.51
C ILE A 189 14.95 2.02 6.63
N GLN A 190 15.37 0.78 6.87
CA GLN A 190 16.78 0.44 7.03
C GLN A 190 17.21 -0.54 5.93
N PRO A 191 18.23 -0.23 5.12
CA PRO A 191 18.81 -1.18 4.18
C PRO A 191 19.36 -2.39 4.92
N LEU A 192 19.11 -3.57 4.38
CA LEU A 192 19.61 -4.84 4.89
C LEU A 192 20.87 -5.28 4.13
N THR A 193 21.89 -5.69 4.87
CA THR A 193 23.03 -6.44 4.34
C THR A 193 22.61 -7.86 3.95
N GLU A 194 23.39 -8.56 3.11
CA GLU A 194 23.13 -9.97 2.76
C GLU A 194 23.02 -10.88 3.98
N HIS A 195 23.78 -10.60 5.04
CA HIS A 195 23.68 -11.37 6.28
C HIS A 195 22.33 -11.16 6.97
N GLU A 196 21.87 -9.91 7.10
CA GLU A 196 20.60 -9.58 7.74
C GLU A 196 19.40 -10.09 6.91
N LYS A 197 19.48 -10.08 5.58
CA LYS A 197 18.46 -10.68 4.71
C LYS A 197 18.27 -12.17 4.95
N ASN A 198 19.32 -12.90 5.34
CA ASN A 198 19.22 -14.31 5.69
C ASN A 198 18.58 -14.53 7.07
N GLN A 199 18.60 -13.53 7.94
CA GLN A 199 18.00 -13.58 9.28
C GLN A 199 16.57 -13.05 9.31
N LEU A 200 16.25 -12.10 8.43
CA LEU A 200 14.93 -11.52 8.27
C LEU A 200 14.35 -11.95 6.91
N PRO A 201 13.67 -13.10 6.81
CA PRO A 201 13.06 -13.53 5.54
C PRO A 201 11.96 -12.56 5.10
N ASP A 202 11.51 -12.71 3.85
CA ASP A 202 10.36 -11.96 3.33
C ASP A 202 9.11 -12.17 4.20
N ASP A 203 8.28 -11.14 4.27
CA ASP A 203 7.05 -11.18 5.05
C ASP A 203 6.11 -12.27 4.52
N ALA A 204 5.59 -13.10 5.43
CA ALA A 204 4.61 -14.11 5.08
C ALA A 204 3.29 -13.44 4.65
N LEU A 205 2.77 -13.85 3.49
CA LEU A 205 1.44 -13.49 3.04
C LEU A 205 0.44 -14.52 3.55
N HIS A 206 -0.42 -14.11 4.47
CA HIS A 206 -1.49 -14.95 4.99
C HIS A 206 -2.74 -14.74 4.16
N ILE A 207 -2.96 -15.57 3.14
CA ILE A 207 -4.07 -15.46 2.17
C ILE A 207 -5.10 -16.55 2.43
N GLY A 208 -6.39 -16.19 2.46
CA GLY A 208 -7.48 -17.13 2.70
C GLY A 208 -8.79 -16.41 3.04
N TYR A 209 -9.58 -16.98 3.94
CA TYR A 209 -10.77 -16.34 4.50
C TYR A 209 -10.71 -16.44 6.02
N LEU A 210 -10.63 -15.29 6.69
CA LEU A 210 -10.55 -15.23 8.14
C LEU A 210 -11.67 -14.36 8.70
N SER A 211 -12.63 -15.00 9.35
CA SER A 211 -13.77 -14.32 9.97
C SER A 211 -13.36 -13.55 11.23
N LEU A 212 -14.13 -12.51 11.57
CA LEU A 212 -13.97 -11.78 12.83
C LEU A 212 -13.94 -12.67 14.08
N LYS A 213 -14.69 -13.77 14.08
CA LYS A 213 -14.68 -14.72 15.20
C LYS A 213 -13.31 -15.37 15.35
N GLN A 214 -12.69 -15.79 14.25
CA GLN A 214 -11.36 -16.41 14.26
C GLN A 214 -10.29 -15.40 14.66
N ILE A 215 -10.35 -14.18 14.12
CA ILE A 215 -9.42 -13.10 14.46
C ILE A 215 -9.44 -12.82 15.97
N LYS A 216 -10.63 -12.74 16.59
CA LYS A 216 -10.77 -12.49 18.04
C LYS A 216 -10.21 -13.60 18.93
N THR A 217 -10.09 -14.82 18.39
CA THR A 217 -9.58 -15.99 19.14
C THR A 217 -8.11 -16.26 18.89
N MET A 218 -7.47 -15.51 17.98
CA MET A 218 -6.03 -15.61 17.77
C MET A 218 -5.31 -15.07 19.01
N ILE A 219 -4.45 -15.92 19.57
CA ILE A 219 -3.46 -15.52 20.56
C ILE A 219 -2.18 -15.34 19.76
N ASP A 220 -1.75 -14.10 19.62
CA ASP A 220 -0.51 -13.71 18.95
C ASP A 220 0.69 -13.78 19.90
#